data_AF-A0A6N6KEG7-F1
#
_entry.id   AF-A0A6N6KEG7-F1
#
_cell.length_a   1.000
_cell.length_b   1.000
_cell.length_c   1.000
_cell.angle_alpha   90.00
_cell.angle_beta   90.00
_cell.angle_gamma   90.00
#
_symmetry.space_group_name_H-M   'P 1'
#
loop_
_entity.id
_entity.type
_entity.pdbx_description
1 polymer ?
#
loop_
_entity_poly.entity_id
_entity_poly.type
_entity_poly.pdbx_seq_one_letter_code
_entity_poly.pdbx_strand_id
1 'polypeptide(L)'
;MDPRQINIETIEAYFQGKLSPSEQQTLENEISSNPDLASEIDAYRKIFTGLDVLGNVSFKHKLEEWSEEWKSSDGEESMLIEAYLKDDLHPDLNSATEERIKSDPDFAKKVEQYKTIISGLNALESQEFKGKMKTWEAEKTAPSRQGVVIRPLFRRMAIAASFLLVVSIGLKWYATTNFGPNAVIEAAYFRPETGGTMGSEIPEDIQVVEKQFASAHDFMENQEYEMALEAFDNVLMSLDIADFPESRKDAIRDNTLYSIALAQIAMEEEPEEIQEQLNELISTTSDSFYKSKAEELLSKLDSFWFKLG
;
A
#
# COMPACT_ATOMS: atom_id res chain seq x y z
N MET A 1 -0.10 3.29 -49.31
CA MET A 1 -0.48 2.02 -48.66
C MET A 1 -0.46 2.30 -47.18
N ASP A 2 -1.55 1.98 -46.49
CA ASP A 2 -1.63 2.14 -45.04
C ASP A 2 -0.62 1.16 -44.40
N PRO A 3 0.30 1.60 -43.52
CA PRO A 3 1.15 0.66 -42.79
C PRO A 3 0.23 -0.30 -42.02
N ARG A 4 0.38 -1.61 -42.27
CA ARG A 4 -0.30 -2.62 -41.45
C ARG A 4 0.16 -2.41 -40.02
N GLN A 5 -0.79 -2.24 -39.09
CA GLN A 5 -0.48 -2.35 -37.67
C GLN A 5 -0.10 -3.80 -37.39
N ILE A 6 1.17 -4.01 -37.03
CA ILE A 6 1.65 -5.30 -36.55
C ILE A 6 1.20 -5.42 -35.10
N ASN A 7 0.41 -6.44 -34.80
CA ASN A 7 -0.06 -6.70 -33.45
C ASN A 7 0.95 -7.54 -32.67
N ILE A 8 0.78 -7.58 -31.35
CA ILE A 8 1.73 -8.21 -30.42
C ILE A 8 1.84 -9.71 -30.68
N GLU A 9 0.75 -10.34 -31.13
CA GLU A 9 0.66 -11.77 -31.42
C GLU A 9 1.56 -12.17 -32.60
N THR A 10 1.70 -11.30 -33.60
CA THR A 10 2.59 -11.54 -34.75
C THR A 10 4.08 -11.46 -34.32
N ILE A 11 4.41 -10.51 -33.45
CA ILE A 11 5.77 -10.35 -32.89
C ILE A 11 6.13 -11.54 -32.00
N GLU A 12 5.21 -12.01 -31.17
CA GLU A 12 5.39 -13.19 -30.33
C GLU A 12 5.59 -14.46 -31.17
N ALA A 13 4.73 -14.68 -32.17
CA ALA A 13 4.84 -15.81 -33.08
C ALA A 13 6.16 -15.80 -33.87
N TYR A 14 6.68 -14.62 -34.21
CA TYR A 14 8.00 -14.47 -34.83
C TYR A 14 9.13 -14.95 -33.90
N PHE A 15 9.15 -14.52 -32.64
CA PHE A 15 10.17 -14.95 -31.67
C PHE A 15 10.10 -16.42 -31.31
N GLN A 16 8.90 -17.00 -31.30
CA GLN A 16 8.69 -18.42 -31.03
C GLN A 16 8.93 -19.31 -32.26
N GLY A 17 9.26 -18.74 -33.42
CA GLY A 17 9.44 -19.49 -34.68
C GLY A 17 8.15 -20.15 -35.19
N LYS A 18 6.99 -19.59 -34.84
CA LYS A 18 5.66 -20.12 -35.20
C LYS A 18 5.07 -19.49 -36.47
N LEU A 19 5.65 -18.42 -37.00
CA LEU A 19 5.21 -17.83 -38.27
C LEU A 19 5.52 -18.79 -39.44
N SER A 20 4.65 -18.79 -40.46
CA SER A 20 4.97 -19.48 -41.71
C SER A 20 6.17 -18.82 -42.41
N PRO A 21 6.92 -19.54 -43.26
CA PRO A 21 8.08 -18.95 -43.96
C PRO A 21 7.75 -17.70 -44.77
N SER A 22 6.55 -17.62 -45.36
CA SER A 22 6.09 -16.44 -46.09
C SER A 22 5.77 -15.24 -45.20
N GLU A 23 5.20 -15.47 -44.01
CA GLU A 23 4.91 -14.41 -43.04
C GLU A 23 6.19 -13.91 -42.39
N GLN A 24 7.11 -14.83 -42.06
CA GLN A 24 8.42 -14.49 -41.54
C GLN A 24 9.20 -13.61 -42.53
N GLN A 25 9.25 -14.01 -43.81
CA GLN A 25 9.90 -13.20 -44.85
C GLN A 25 9.24 -11.82 -45.02
N THR A 26 7.91 -11.75 -44.91
CA THR A 26 7.18 -10.48 -45.00
C THR A 26 7.55 -9.56 -43.84
N LEU A 27 7.53 -10.08 -42.61
CA LEU A 27 7.89 -9.33 -41.42
C LEU A 27 9.36 -8.88 -41.45
N GLU A 28 10.28 -9.74 -41.89
CA GLU A 28 11.71 -9.38 -42.02
C GLU A 28 11.94 -8.28 -43.06
N ASN A 29 11.18 -8.28 -44.16
CA ASN A 29 11.22 -7.21 -45.14
C ASN A 29 10.64 -5.90 -44.58
N GLU A 30 9.57 -5.97 -43.77
CA GLU A 30 8.97 -4.81 -43.10
C GLU A 30 9.91 -4.22 -42.03
N ILE A 31 10.56 -5.07 -41.21
CA ILE A 31 11.60 -4.67 -40.25
C ILE A 31 12.75 -3.95 -40.97
N SER A 32 13.20 -4.50 -42.11
CA SER A 32 14.31 -3.92 -42.87
C SER A 32 13.97 -2.57 -43.52
N SER A 33 12.68 -2.35 -43.81
CA SER A 33 12.19 -1.16 -44.50
C SER A 33 11.64 -0.09 -43.55
N ASN A 34 11.41 -0.42 -42.28
CA ASN A 34 10.82 0.47 -41.28
C ASN A 34 11.68 0.52 -39.99
N PRO A 35 12.52 1.56 -39.81
CA PRO A 35 13.38 1.70 -38.63
C PRO A 35 12.63 1.75 -37.29
N ASP A 36 11.42 2.31 -37.26
CA ASP A 36 10.63 2.41 -36.03
C ASP A 36 10.16 1.03 -35.57
N LEU A 37 9.67 0.22 -36.52
CA LEU A 37 9.30 -1.18 -36.27
C LEU A 37 10.50 -2.03 -35.86
N ALA A 38 11.66 -1.80 -36.47
CA ALA A 38 12.89 -2.48 -36.07
C ALA A 38 13.27 -2.17 -34.62
N SER A 39 13.12 -0.90 -34.20
CA SER A 39 13.35 -0.48 -32.81
C SER A 39 12.33 -1.10 -31.85
N GLU A 40 11.06 -1.19 -32.24
CA GLU A 40 10.00 -1.84 -31.44
C GLU A 40 10.27 -3.34 -31.25
N ILE A 41 10.61 -4.06 -32.32
CA ILE A 41 10.95 -5.49 -32.26
C ILE A 41 12.24 -5.73 -31.46
N ASP A 42 13.22 -4.83 -31.51
CA ASP A 42 14.41 -4.90 -30.64
C ASP A 42 14.06 -4.71 -29.15
N ALA A 43 13.11 -3.82 -28.82
CA ALA A 43 12.62 -3.65 -27.46
C ALA A 43 11.94 -4.92 -26.94
N TYR A 44 11.04 -5.54 -27.75
CA TYR A 44 10.43 -6.82 -27.40
C TYR A 44 11.47 -7.93 -27.25
N ARG A 45 12.46 -8.01 -28.15
CA ARG A 45 13.55 -9.00 -28.05
C ARG A 45 14.29 -8.90 -26.73
N LYS A 46 14.60 -7.69 -26.27
CA LYS A 46 15.28 -7.45 -24.98
C LYS A 46 14.43 -7.90 -23.80
N ILE A 47 13.12 -7.65 -23.83
CA ILE A 47 12.17 -8.13 -22.81
C ILE A 47 12.14 -9.65 -22.79
N PHE A 48 11.91 -10.30 -23.93
CA PHE A 48 11.85 -11.76 -24.03
C PHE A 48 13.18 -12.43 -23.68
N THR A 49 14.31 -11.85 -24.08
CA THR A 49 15.64 -12.35 -23.70
C THR A 49 15.89 -12.19 -22.20
N GLY A 50 15.46 -11.07 -21.61
CA GLY A 50 15.52 -10.87 -20.16
C GLY A 50 14.68 -11.91 -19.40
N LEU A 51 13.48 -12.22 -19.90
CA LEU A 51 12.60 -13.24 -19.34
C LEU A 51 13.17 -14.67 -19.51
N ASP A 52 13.80 -14.97 -20.64
CA ASP A 52 14.42 -16.28 -20.91
C ASP A 52 15.68 -16.50 -20.04
N VAL A 53 16.44 -15.44 -19.78
CA VAL A 53 17.55 -15.43 -18.80
C VAL A 53 17.05 -15.68 -17.39
N LEU A 54 15.86 -15.16 -17.03
CA LEU A 54 15.20 -15.46 -15.76
C LEU A 54 14.67 -16.91 -15.72
N GLY A 55 14.26 -17.46 -16.86
CA GLY A 55 13.70 -18.81 -17.02
C GLY A 55 14.63 -19.98 -16.69
N ASN A 56 15.94 -19.76 -16.49
CA ASN A 56 16.86 -20.83 -16.08
C ASN A 56 16.91 -20.98 -14.55
N VAL A 57 16.17 -21.98 -14.05
CA VAL A 57 16.14 -22.55 -12.68
C VAL A 57 15.68 -21.60 -11.56
N SER A 58 16.10 -20.35 -11.58
CA SER A 58 15.77 -19.37 -10.53
C SER A 58 14.31 -18.93 -10.59
N PHE A 59 13.71 -18.66 -11.76
CA PHE A 59 12.33 -18.19 -11.84
C PHE A 59 11.28 -19.26 -11.49
N LYS A 60 11.52 -20.54 -11.77
CA LYS A 60 10.61 -21.60 -11.33
C LYS A 60 10.65 -21.79 -9.80
N HIS A 61 11.85 -21.76 -9.22
CA HIS A 61 12.01 -21.77 -7.77
C HIS A 61 11.45 -20.49 -7.13
N LYS A 62 11.59 -19.34 -7.80
CA LYS A 62 10.96 -18.09 -7.37
C LYS A 62 9.46 -18.10 -7.55
N LEU A 63 8.91 -18.80 -8.55
CA LEU A 63 7.47 -19.00 -8.70
C LEU A 63 6.91 -19.93 -7.64
N GLU A 64 7.66 -20.95 -7.22
CA GLU A 64 7.27 -21.82 -6.09
C GLU A 64 7.39 -21.06 -4.75
N GLU A 65 8.45 -20.27 -4.55
CA GLU A 65 8.66 -19.38 -3.41
C GLU A 65 7.58 -18.28 -3.35
N TRP A 66 7.33 -17.62 -4.47
CA TRP A 66 6.24 -16.66 -4.63
C TRP A 66 4.88 -17.35 -4.47
N SER A 67 4.65 -18.58 -4.92
CA SER A 67 3.37 -19.26 -4.70
C SER A 67 3.10 -19.57 -3.22
N GLU A 68 4.15 -19.71 -2.41
CA GLU A 68 4.03 -19.83 -0.95
C GLU A 68 3.87 -18.45 -0.29
N GLU A 69 4.54 -17.42 -0.79
CA GLU A 69 4.41 -16.01 -0.38
C GLU A 69 3.04 -15.39 -0.80
N TRP A 70 2.43 -15.87 -1.89
CA TRP A 70 1.13 -15.46 -2.44
C TRP A 70 -0.06 -15.88 -1.57
N LYS A 71 0.17 -16.77 -0.59
CA LYS A 71 -0.87 -17.12 0.39
C LYS A 71 -1.07 -16.03 1.45
N SER A 72 -0.18 -15.03 1.57
CA SER A 72 -0.18 -14.08 2.69
C SER A 72 -0.39 -12.60 2.34
N SER A 73 -0.74 -12.22 1.10
CA SER A 73 -1.02 -10.81 0.75
C SER A 73 -2.47 -10.60 0.27
N ASP A 74 -3.23 -9.80 1.03
CA ASP A 74 -4.65 -9.50 0.75
C ASP A 74 -4.90 -8.76 -0.59
N GLY A 75 -3.87 -8.12 -1.15
CA GLY A 75 -3.96 -7.34 -2.39
C GLY A 75 -4.10 -8.21 -3.65
N GLU A 76 -3.42 -9.36 -3.71
CA GLU A 76 -3.42 -10.23 -4.89
C GLU A 76 -4.61 -11.18 -4.92
N GLU A 77 -5.10 -11.58 -3.74
CA GLU A 77 -6.34 -12.37 -3.62
C GLU A 77 -7.53 -11.64 -4.26
N SER A 78 -7.58 -10.32 -4.10
CA SER A 78 -8.58 -9.44 -4.72
C SER A 78 -8.51 -9.45 -6.26
N MET A 79 -7.30 -9.45 -6.83
CA MET A 79 -7.11 -9.50 -8.29
C MET A 79 -7.52 -10.85 -8.88
N LEU A 80 -7.22 -11.96 -8.18
CA LEU A 80 -7.63 -13.31 -8.59
C LEU A 80 -9.16 -13.43 -8.60
N ILE A 81 -9.82 -12.94 -7.55
CA ILE A 81 -11.29 -12.93 -7.46
C ILE A 81 -11.91 -12.08 -8.57
N GLU A 82 -11.35 -10.89 -8.84
CA GLU A 82 -11.85 -10.02 -9.91
C GLU A 82 -11.70 -10.67 -11.30
N ALA A 83 -10.54 -11.25 -11.60
CA ALA A 83 -10.30 -11.93 -12.88
C ALA A 83 -11.21 -13.17 -13.04
N TYR A 84 -11.43 -13.93 -11.96
CA TYR A 84 -12.36 -15.06 -11.93
C TYR A 84 -13.79 -14.62 -12.26
N LEU A 85 -14.28 -13.56 -11.60
CA LEU A 85 -15.64 -13.05 -11.79
C LEU A 85 -15.87 -12.41 -13.17
N LYS A 86 -14.80 -12.07 -13.90
CA LYS A 86 -14.83 -11.53 -15.26
C LYS A 86 -14.66 -12.59 -16.35
N ASP A 87 -14.46 -13.86 -15.99
CA ASP A 87 -14.09 -14.94 -16.91
C ASP A 87 -12.75 -14.68 -17.65
N ASP A 88 -11.85 -13.90 -17.06
CA ASP A 88 -10.55 -13.50 -17.66
C ASP A 88 -9.38 -14.40 -17.21
N LEU A 89 -9.63 -15.41 -16.37
CA LEU A 89 -8.59 -16.35 -15.93
C LEU A 89 -8.26 -17.41 -16.97
N HIS A 90 -6.97 -17.81 -17.01
CA HIS A 90 -6.55 -19.00 -17.75
C HIS A 90 -7.28 -20.25 -17.21
N PRO A 91 -7.66 -21.23 -18.07
CA PRO A 91 -8.46 -22.40 -17.66
C PRO A 91 -7.94 -23.18 -16.45
N ASP A 92 -6.61 -23.31 -16.34
CA ASP A 92 -5.96 -24.01 -15.22
C ASP A 92 -6.15 -23.26 -13.89
N LEU A 93 -6.04 -21.93 -13.91
CA LEU A 93 -6.26 -21.08 -12.73
C LEU A 93 -7.75 -21.00 -12.38
N ASN A 94 -8.62 -21.02 -13.39
CA ASN A 94 -10.06 -21.05 -13.18
C ASN A 94 -10.46 -22.33 -12.40
N SER A 95 -9.95 -23.49 -12.82
CA SER A 95 -10.19 -24.77 -12.16
C SER A 95 -9.62 -24.79 -10.73
N ALA A 96 -8.42 -24.25 -10.51
CA ALA A 96 -7.83 -24.14 -9.18
C ALA A 96 -8.62 -23.20 -8.26
N THR A 97 -9.14 -22.09 -8.80
CA THR A 97 -9.97 -21.12 -8.06
C THR A 97 -11.29 -21.74 -7.66
N GLU A 98 -11.95 -22.49 -8.54
CA GLU A 98 -13.18 -23.23 -8.21
C GLU A 98 -12.95 -24.26 -7.10
N GLU A 99 -11.83 -24.96 -7.13
CA GLU A 99 -11.48 -25.93 -6.09
C GLU A 99 -11.20 -25.23 -4.75
N ARG A 100 -10.52 -24.06 -4.79
CA ARG A 100 -10.30 -23.23 -3.60
C ARG A 100 -11.63 -22.72 -3.03
N ILE A 101 -12.57 -22.24 -3.85
CA ILE A 101 -13.91 -21.81 -3.39
C ILE A 101 -14.64 -22.95 -2.66
N LYS A 102 -14.46 -24.22 -3.07
CA LYS A 102 -15.08 -25.37 -2.40
C LYS A 102 -14.38 -25.76 -1.10
N SER A 103 -13.07 -25.58 -1.04
CA SER A 103 -12.22 -26.08 0.06
C SER A 103 -11.89 -25.02 1.12
N ASP A 104 -12.03 -23.74 0.81
CA ASP A 104 -11.71 -22.59 1.66
C ASP A 104 -12.97 -21.69 1.84
N PRO A 105 -13.71 -21.84 2.96
CA PRO A 105 -14.92 -21.06 3.22
C PRO A 105 -14.71 -19.55 3.32
N ASP A 106 -13.53 -19.10 3.77
CA ASP A 106 -13.24 -17.67 3.91
C ASP A 106 -13.00 -17.03 2.54
N PHE A 107 -12.25 -17.72 1.66
CA PHE A 107 -12.11 -17.32 0.26
C PHE A 107 -13.47 -17.28 -0.46
N ALA A 108 -14.32 -18.30 -0.26
CA ALA A 108 -15.67 -18.34 -0.83
C ALA A 108 -16.52 -17.12 -0.41
N LYS A 109 -16.42 -16.73 0.88
CA LYS A 109 -17.11 -15.54 1.40
C LYS A 109 -16.61 -14.26 0.75
N LYS A 110 -15.29 -14.11 0.55
CA LYS A 110 -14.70 -12.95 -0.15
C LYS A 110 -15.16 -12.91 -1.62
N VAL A 111 -15.19 -14.03 -2.33
CA VAL A 111 -15.72 -14.11 -3.72
C VAL A 111 -17.17 -13.61 -3.80
N GLU A 112 -18.04 -14.01 -2.86
CA GLU A 112 -19.44 -13.57 -2.85
C GLU A 112 -19.59 -12.07 -2.51
N GLN A 113 -18.73 -11.54 -1.64
CA GLN A 113 -18.67 -10.10 -1.37
C GLN A 113 -18.29 -9.30 -2.62
N TYR A 114 -17.25 -9.71 -3.34
CA TYR A 114 -16.83 -9.09 -4.60
C TYR A 114 -17.91 -9.17 -5.67
N LYS A 115 -18.56 -10.32 -5.81
CA LYS A 115 -19.69 -10.51 -6.73
C LYS A 115 -20.83 -9.55 -6.43
N THR A 116 -21.14 -9.30 -5.16
CA THR A 116 -22.15 -8.33 -4.73
C THR A 116 -21.76 -6.90 -5.12
N ILE A 117 -20.49 -6.52 -4.89
CA ILE A 117 -19.97 -5.19 -5.26
C ILE A 117 -20.03 -4.98 -6.77
N ILE A 118 -19.50 -5.92 -7.56
CA ILE A 118 -19.50 -5.85 -9.03
C ILE A 118 -20.93 -5.81 -9.57
N SER A 119 -21.85 -6.60 -9.02
CA SER A 119 -23.25 -6.58 -9.41
C SER A 119 -23.92 -5.24 -9.09
N GLY A 120 -23.60 -4.63 -7.94
CA GLY A 120 -24.06 -3.29 -7.56
C GLY A 120 -23.52 -2.21 -8.49
N LEU A 121 -22.23 -2.25 -8.85
CA LEU A 121 -21.61 -1.35 -9.81
C LEU A 121 -22.22 -1.49 -11.22
N ASN A 122 -22.41 -2.72 -11.69
CA ASN A 122 -23.05 -3.00 -12.98
C ASN A 122 -24.53 -2.55 -12.99
N ALA A 123 -25.23 -2.66 -11.86
CA ALA A 123 -26.59 -2.13 -11.69
C ALA A 123 -26.60 -0.60 -11.72
N LEU A 124 -25.58 0.07 -11.17
CA LEU A 124 -25.41 1.53 -11.27
C LEU A 124 -25.02 1.99 -12.68
N GLU A 125 -24.30 1.16 -13.44
CA GLU A 125 -24.01 1.38 -14.86
C GLU A 125 -25.28 1.24 -15.75
N SER A 126 -26.33 0.59 -15.22
CA SER A 126 -27.59 0.39 -15.92
C SER A 126 -28.41 1.69 -16.00
N GLN A 127 -29.18 1.80 -17.10
CA GLN A 127 -30.12 2.84 -17.58
C GLN A 127 -30.08 4.28 -17.04
N GLU A 128 -29.93 4.54 -15.74
CA GLU A 128 -29.86 5.87 -15.15
C GLU A 128 -28.54 6.58 -15.49
N PHE A 129 -27.40 5.88 -15.37
CA PHE A 129 -26.10 6.44 -15.77
C PHE A 129 -25.99 6.59 -17.30
N LYS A 130 -26.42 5.56 -18.06
CA LYS A 130 -26.56 5.66 -19.53
C LYS A 130 -27.54 6.77 -19.94
N GLY A 131 -28.59 7.00 -19.16
CA GLY A 131 -29.55 8.08 -19.34
C GLY A 131 -28.91 9.46 -19.14
N LYS A 132 -28.09 9.62 -18.08
CA LYS A 132 -27.30 10.84 -17.81
C LYS A 132 -26.23 11.10 -18.88
N MET A 133 -25.52 10.06 -19.32
CA MET A 133 -24.56 10.17 -20.43
C MET A 133 -25.24 10.57 -21.74
N LYS A 134 -26.39 9.96 -22.07
CA LYS A 134 -27.18 10.37 -23.25
C LYS A 134 -27.70 11.81 -23.13
N THR A 135 -28.04 12.28 -21.94
CA THR A 135 -28.45 13.69 -21.75
C THR A 135 -27.26 14.63 -21.93
N TRP A 136 -26.06 14.28 -21.46
CA TRP A 136 -24.84 15.05 -21.72
C TRP A 136 -24.43 15.08 -23.20
N GLU A 137 -24.60 13.96 -23.93
CA GLU A 137 -24.37 13.92 -25.37
C GLU A 137 -25.45 14.67 -26.16
N ALA A 138 -26.71 14.61 -25.72
CA ALA A 138 -27.81 15.38 -26.31
C ALA A 138 -27.65 16.89 -26.04
N GLU A 139 -27.14 17.29 -24.87
CA GLU A 139 -26.81 18.69 -24.59
C GLU A 139 -25.64 19.21 -25.42
N LYS A 140 -24.70 18.35 -25.85
CA LYS A 140 -23.62 18.73 -26.77
C LYS A 140 -24.06 18.86 -28.23
N THR A 141 -25.18 18.25 -28.62
CA THR A 141 -25.69 18.25 -30.01
C THR A 141 -26.87 19.20 -30.24
N ALA A 142 -27.44 19.79 -29.20
CA ALA A 142 -28.38 20.89 -29.35
C ALA A 142 -27.70 22.08 -30.05
N PRO A 143 -28.33 22.71 -31.07
CA PRO A 143 -27.75 23.83 -31.80
C PRO A 143 -27.40 24.96 -30.82
N SER A 144 -26.09 25.15 -30.61
CA SER A 144 -25.40 26.29 -30.03
C SER A 144 -26.35 27.40 -29.56
N ARG A 145 -26.77 27.32 -28.28
CA ARG A 145 -27.21 28.53 -27.56
C ARG A 145 -26.11 29.57 -27.77
N GLN A 146 -26.48 30.69 -28.39
CA GLN A 146 -25.63 31.84 -28.71
C GLN A 146 -24.42 31.91 -27.79
N GLY A 147 -23.23 31.68 -28.36
CA GLY A 147 -22.00 31.52 -27.60
C GLY A 147 -21.85 32.65 -26.58
N VAL A 148 -21.97 32.30 -25.31
CA VAL A 148 -21.62 33.21 -24.23
C VAL A 148 -20.14 33.51 -24.45
N VAL A 149 -19.83 34.75 -24.82
CA VAL A 149 -18.44 35.21 -24.99
C VAL A 149 -17.83 35.24 -23.59
N ILE A 150 -17.27 34.10 -23.17
CA ILE A 150 -16.53 34.02 -21.92
C ILE A 150 -15.30 34.91 -22.10
N ARG A 151 -15.19 35.95 -21.27
CA ARG A 151 -14.04 36.87 -21.36
C ARG A 151 -12.75 36.05 -21.19
N PRO A 152 -11.70 36.29 -21.99
CA PRO A 152 -10.48 35.49 -21.99
C PRO A 152 -9.79 35.41 -20.62
N LEU A 153 -10.03 36.40 -19.75
CA LEU A 153 -9.57 36.40 -18.37
C LEU A 153 -10.16 35.23 -17.56
N PHE A 154 -11.48 34.98 -17.66
CA PHE A 154 -12.13 33.88 -16.92
C PHE A 154 -11.66 32.51 -17.39
N ARG A 155 -11.33 32.36 -18.68
CA ARG A 155 -10.75 31.12 -19.20
C ARG A 155 -9.37 30.84 -18.59
N ARG A 156 -8.52 31.87 -18.46
CA ARG A 156 -7.20 31.75 -17.81
C ARG A 156 -7.34 31.44 -16.32
N MET A 157 -8.29 32.07 -15.64
CA MET A 157 -8.56 31.78 -14.22
C MET A 157 -9.09 30.36 -14.01
N ALA A 158 -9.97 29.86 -14.90
CA ALA A 158 -10.47 28.49 -14.81
C ALA A 158 -9.35 27.45 -14.95
N ILE A 159 -8.41 27.66 -15.89
CA ILE A 159 -7.25 26.77 -16.07
C ILE A 159 -6.33 26.81 -14.84
N ALA A 160 -6.06 28.00 -14.30
CA ALA A 160 -5.27 28.14 -13.08
C ALA A 160 -5.94 27.47 -11.88
N ALA A 161 -7.26 27.64 -11.72
CA ALA A 161 -8.03 27.01 -10.66
C ALA A 161 -8.04 25.48 -10.77
N SER A 162 -8.16 24.92 -11.99
CA SER A 162 -8.07 23.47 -12.17
C SER A 162 -6.68 22.92 -11.83
N PHE A 163 -5.62 23.65 -12.19
CA PHE A 163 -4.26 23.25 -11.84
C PHE A 163 -4.03 23.28 -10.33
N LEU A 164 -4.47 24.36 -9.67
CA LEU A 164 -4.38 24.50 -8.22
C LEU A 164 -5.15 23.38 -7.51
N LEU A 165 -6.34 23.02 -7.99
CA LEU A 165 -7.14 21.93 -7.44
C LEU A 165 -6.40 20.58 -7.54
N VAL A 166 -5.86 20.24 -8.71
CA VAL A 166 -5.09 19.00 -8.91
C VAL A 166 -3.84 18.97 -8.01
N VAL A 167 -3.11 20.08 -7.91
CA VAL A 167 -1.94 20.20 -7.04
C VAL A 167 -2.33 20.02 -5.57
N SER A 168 -3.42 20.65 -5.11
CA SER A 168 -3.88 20.51 -3.72
C SER A 168 -4.28 19.07 -3.38
N ILE A 169 -4.97 18.37 -4.28
CA ILE A 169 -5.30 16.96 -4.08
C ILE A 169 -4.03 16.10 -4.06
N GLY A 170 -3.10 16.32 -4.99
CA GLY A 170 -1.84 15.59 -5.05
C GLY A 170 -0.98 15.81 -3.81
N LEU A 171 -0.90 17.04 -3.32
CA LEU A 171 -0.18 17.38 -2.09
C LEU A 171 -0.83 16.75 -0.85
N LYS A 172 -2.16 16.78 -0.75
CA LYS A 172 -2.86 16.13 0.37
C LYS A 172 -2.63 14.62 0.36
N TRP A 173 -2.79 13.98 -0.80
CA TRP A 173 -2.54 12.55 -0.95
C TRP A 173 -1.09 12.18 -0.58
N TYR A 174 -0.12 12.93 -1.09
CA TYR A 174 1.28 12.75 -0.74
C TYR A 174 1.54 12.93 0.77
N ALA A 175 0.93 13.94 1.39
CA ALA A 175 1.02 14.21 2.82
C ALA A 175 0.47 13.03 3.64
N THR A 176 -0.76 12.58 3.35
CA THR A 176 -1.40 11.46 4.06
C THR A 176 -0.59 10.16 3.95
N THR A 177 -0.02 9.87 2.78
CA THR A 177 0.69 8.60 2.55
C THR A 177 2.07 8.56 3.20
N ASN A 178 2.79 9.68 3.24
CA ASN A 178 4.19 9.71 3.71
C ASN A 178 4.35 10.30 5.11
N PHE A 179 3.38 11.09 5.57
CA PHE A 179 3.43 11.84 6.81
C PHE A 179 2.15 11.68 7.64
N GLY A 180 1.20 10.83 7.23
CA GLY A 180 0.07 10.48 8.07
C GLY A 180 0.47 9.66 9.30
N PRO A 181 -0.45 9.46 10.26
CA PRO A 181 -0.19 8.74 11.50
C PRO A 181 0.54 7.40 11.31
N ASN A 182 0.03 6.54 10.43
CA ASN A 182 0.61 5.22 10.15
C ASN A 182 2.05 5.30 9.63
N ALA A 183 2.33 6.23 8.72
CA ALA A 183 3.68 6.40 8.16
C ALA A 183 4.67 6.91 9.23
N VAL A 184 4.21 7.78 10.13
CA VAL A 184 5.01 8.25 11.26
C VAL A 184 5.32 7.10 12.20
N ILE A 185 4.34 6.27 12.54
CA ILE A 185 4.52 5.11 13.44
C ILE A 185 5.44 4.09 12.81
N GLU A 186 5.23 3.70 11.56
CA GLU A 186 6.09 2.73 10.86
C GLU A 186 7.56 3.19 10.84
N ALA A 187 7.81 4.49 10.65
CA ALA A 187 9.15 5.04 10.66
C ALA A 187 9.75 5.26 12.06
N ALA A 188 8.92 5.42 13.09
CA ALA A 188 9.33 5.82 14.43
C ALA A 188 9.32 4.68 15.45
N TYR A 189 8.51 3.64 15.20
CA TYR A 189 8.40 2.45 16.04
C TYR A 189 9.56 1.51 15.78
N PHE A 190 10.12 1.00 16.86
CA PHE A 190 11.08 -0.09 16.83
C PHE A 190 10.82 -0.96 18.05
N ARG A 191 10.79 -2.27 17.85
CA ARG A 191 10.60 -3.21 18.94
C ARG A 191 11.89 -3.24 19.79
N PRO A 192 11.83 -2.93 21.10
CA PRO A 192 13.00 -3.09 21.95
C PRO A 192 13.36 -4.56 22.09
N GLU A 193 14.64 -4.85 22.33
CA GLU A 193 15.06 -6.18 22.73
C GLU A 193 14.51 -6.50 24.13
N THR A 194 13.39 -7.21 24.16
CA THR A 194 12.77 -7.70 25.40
C THR A 194 13.35 -9.07 25.75
N GLY A 195 13.95 -9.19 26.93
CA GLY A 195 14.47 -10.46 27.46
C GLY A 195 15.91 -10.36 27.93
N GLY A 196 16.15 -10.73 29.18
CA GLY A 196 17.49 -10.90 29.71
C GLY A 196 18.20 -12.07 29.02
N THR A 197 19.26 -11.78 28.25
CA THR A 197 20.15 -12.80 27.67
C THR A 197 21.05 -13.48 28.71
N MET A 198 20.91 -13.13 29.99
CA MET A 198 21.72 -13.68 31.06
C MET A 198 20.89 -14.66 31.89
N GLY A 199 21.27 -15.94 31.86
CA GLY A 199 20.62 -17.06 32.56
C GLY A 199 20.74 -17.05 34.09
N SER A 200 20.73 -15.88 34.72
CA SER A 200 20.52 -15.74 36.16
C SER A 200 19.03 -15.82 36.47
N GLU A 201 18.68 -16.42 37.60
CA GLU A 201 17.30 -16.38 38.12
C GLU A 201 16.89 -14.93 38.35
N ILE A 202 16.00 -14.42 37.50
CA ILE A 202 15.42 -13.08 37.62
C ILE A 202 14.30 -13.14 38.67
N PRO A 203 14.20 -12.18 39.60
CA PRO A 203 13.05 -12.05 40.51
C PRO A 203 11.69 -12.16 39.80
N GLU A 204 10.71 -12.78 40.43
CA GLU A 204 9.39 -13.05 39.82
C GLU A 204 8.65 -11.76 39.43
N ASP A 205 8.74 -10.72 40.26
CA ASP A 205 8.16 -9.40 40.00
C ASP A 205 8.75 -8.72 38.74
N ILE A 206 10.07 -8.80 38.57
CA ILE A 206 10.74 -8.31 37.36
C ILE A 206 10.28 -9.07 36.12
N GLN A 207 10.14 -10.40 36.20
CA GLN A 207 9.66 -11.21 35.08
C GLN A 207 8.23 -10.85 34.67
N VAL A 208 7.37 -10.51 35.63
CA VAL A 208 5.99 -10.08 35.33
C VAL A 208 6.01 -8.78 34.52
N VAL A 209 6.78 -7.78 34.95
CA VAL A 209 6.89 -6.50 34.22
C VAL A 209 7.48 -6.71 32.83
N GLU A 210 8.54 -7.51 32.68
CA GLU A 210 9.14 -7.76 31.36
C GLU A 210 8.17 -8.50 30.41
N LYS A 211 7.34 -9.41 30.91
CA LYS A 211 6.30 -10.07 30.12
C LYS A 211 5.19 -9.11 29.70
N GLN A 212 4.71 -8.26 30.61
CA GLN A 212 3.72 -7.23 30.28
C GLN A 212 4.26 -6.27 29.22
N PHE A 213 5.51 -5.85 29.38
CA PHE A 213 6.19 -4.97 28.45
C PHE A 213 6.35 -5.60 27.07
N ALA A 214 6.76 -6.87 27.00
CA ALA A 214 6.81 -7.62 25.74
C ALA A 214 5.43 -7.74 25.08
N SER A 215 4.39 -8.05 25.86
CA SER A 215 3.01 -8.15 25.36
C SER A 215 2.47 -6.81 24.84
N ALA A 216 2.79 -5.70 25.48
CA ALA A 216 2.40 -4.37 25.00
C ALA A 216 3.03 -4.05 23.64
N HIS A 217 4.29 -4.45 23.44
CA HIS A 217 4.96 -4.34 22.15
C HIS A 217 4.42 -5.31 21.09
N ASP A 218 3.95 -6.50 21.48
CA ASP A 218 3.24 -7.40 20.56
C ASP A 218 1.94 -6.74 20.06
N PHE A 219 1.19 -6.06 20.94
CA PHE A 219 0.01 -5.31 20.53
C PHE A 219 0.35 -4.15 19.57
N MET A 220 1.43 -3.42 19.82
CA MET A 220 1.91 -2.38 18.88
C MET A 220 2.25 -2.95 17.51
N GLU A 221 2.95 -4.08 17.46
CA GLU A 221 3.35 -4.73 16.20
C GLU A 221 2.15 -5.24 15.40
N ASN A 222 1.11 -5.72 16.09
CA ASN A 222 -0.15 -6.15 15.50
C ASN A 222 -1.12 -4.99 15.20
N GLN A 223 -0.71 -3.73 15.41
CA GLN A 223 -1.54 -2.53 15.23
C GLN A 223 -2.79 -2.50 16.12
N GLU A 224 -2.76 -3.20 17.25
CA GLU A 224 -3.82 -3.27 18.25
C GLU A 224 -3.64 -2.16 19.30
N TYR A 225 -3.65 -0.89 18.85
CA TYR A 225 -3.19 0.27 19.64
C TYR A 225 -3.97 0.51 20.95
N GLU A 226 -5.27 0.26 20.96
CA GLU A 226 -6.09 0.40 22.18
C GLU A 226 -5.65 -0.61 23.26
N MET A 227 -5.39 -1.87 22.87
CA MET A 227 -4.86 -2.90 23.77
C MET A 227 -3.40 -2.61 24.16
N ALA A 228 -2.62 -2.03 23.25
CA ALA A 228 -1.25 -1.59 23.56
C ALA A 228 -1.23 -0.51 24.65
N LEU A 229 -2.11 0.50 24.57
CA LEU A 229 -2.23 1.55 25.58
C LEU A 229 -2.55 0.97 26.96
N GLU A 230 -3.59 0.13 27.06
CA GLU A 230 -3.95 -0.52 28.33
C GLU A 230 -2.79 -1.38 28.86
N ALA A 231 -2.10 -2.13 27.99
CA ALA A 231 -0.96 -2.94 28.39
C ALA A 231 0.22 -2.09 28.89
N PHE A 232 0.50 -0.95 28.26
CA PHE A 232 1.55 -0.03 28.68
C PHE A 232 1.24 0.68 30.00
N ASP A 233 -0.01 1.06 30.24
CA ASP A 233 -0.43 1.59 31.54
C ASP A 233 -0.18 0.58 32.67
N ASN A 234 -0.51 -0.69 32.43
CA ASN A 234 -0.22 -1.78 33.37
C ASN A 234 1.27 -1.98 33.62
N VAL A 235 2.13 -1.76 32.60
CA VAL A 235 3.59 -1.77 32.76
C VAL A 235 4.02 -0.65 33.70
N LEU A 236 3.57 0.59 33.48
CA LEU A 236 3.95 1.73 34.33
C LEU A 236 3.55 1.49 35.80
N MET A 237 2.32 1.02 36.03
CA MET A 237 1.85 0.71 37.39
C MET A 237 2.69 -0.38 38.06
N SER A 238 3.05 -1.43 37.33
CA SER A 238 3.83 -2.56 37.87
C SER A 238 5.30 -2.20 38.07
N LEU A 239 5.84 -1.34 37.21
CA LEU A 239 7.22 -0.88 37.24
C LEU A 239 7.54 -0.11 38.53
N ASP A 240 6.61 0.68 39.04
CA ASP A 240 6.79 1.43 40.29
C ASP A 240 6.99 0.52 41.51
N ILE A 241 6.38 -0.67 41.49
CA ILE A 241 6.39 -1.62 42.61
C ILE A 241 7.60 -2.57 42.52
N ALA A 242 8.04 -2.91 41.31
CA ALA A 242 9.13 -3.86 41.09
C ALA A 242 10.51 -3.28 41.46
N ASP A 243 11.38 -4.14 42.01
CA ASP A 243 12.73 -3.79 42.49
C ASP A 243 13.77 -3.83 41.36
N PHE A 244 13.53 -3.05 40.30
CA PHE A 244 14.50 -2.87 39.22
C PHE A 244 15.67 -1.97 39.65
N PRO A 245 16.89 -2.20 39.12
CA PRO A 245 17.91 -1.16 39.10
C PRO A 245 17.37 0.11 38.43
N GLU A 246 17.62 1.28 39.03
CA GLU A 246 17.04 2.56 38.57
C GLU A 246 17.24 2.81 37.07
N SER A 247 18.43 2.55 36.54
CA SER A 247 18.71 2.73 35.11
C SER A 247 17.86 1.84 34.19
N ARG A 248 17.48 0.64 34.65
CA ARG A 248 16.59 -0.26 33.91
C ARG A 248 15.14 0.19 34.04
N LYS A 249 14.74 0.67 35.22
CA LYS A 249 13.44 1.28 35.47
C LYS A 249 13.22 2.49 34.55
N ASP A 250 14.18 3.41 34.49
CA ASP A 250 14.14 4.56 33.57
C ASP A 250 14.03 4.11 32.12
N ALA A 251 14.86 3.16 31.66
CA ALA A 251 14.81 2.70 30.28
C ALA A 251 13.46 2.07 29.87
N ILE A 252 12.83 1.30 30.78
CA ILE A 252 11.49 0.73 30.53
C ILE A 252 10.45 1.85 30.52
N ARG A 253 10.46 2.73 31.54
CA ARG A 253 9.52 3.86 31.64
C ARG A 253 9.56 4.74 30.40
N ASP A 254 10.75 5.16 29.99
CA ASP A 254 10.93 6.09 28.87
C ASP A 254 10.48 5.45 27.55
N ASN A 255 10.76 4.16 27.35
CA ASN A 255 10.23 3.42 26.21
C ASN A 255 8.70 3.37 26.25
N THR A 256 8.13 2.97 27.39
CA THR A 256 6.68 2.85 27.55
C THR A 256 5.98 4.17 27.25
N LEU A 257 6.46 5.29 27.80
CA LEU A 257 5.90 6.61 27.54
C LEU A 257 6.01 7.03 26.07
N TYR A 258 7.12 6.72 25.41
CA TYR A 258 7.29 6.97 23.98
C TYR A 258 6.35 6.11 23.13
N SER A 259 6.19 4.83 23.47
CA SER A 259 5.30 3.90 22.76
C SER A 259 3.83 4.24 22.95
N ILE A 260 3.42 4.73 24.13
CA ILE A 260 2.08 5.29 24.36
C ILE A 260 1.83 6.46 23.40
N ALA A 261 2.77 7.41 23.28
CA ALA A 261 2.63 8.53 22.36
C ALA A 261 2.47 8.07 20.90
N LEU A 262 3.20 7.02 20.49
CA LEU A 262 3.02 6.43 19.16
C LEU A 262 1.64 5.78 18.97
N ALA A 263 1.14 5.06 19.98
CA ALA A 263 -0.20 4.46 19.93
C ALA A 263 -1.31 5.53 19.86
N GLN A 264 -1.18 6.63 20.62
CA GLN A 264 -2.10 7.76 20.56
C GLN A 264 -2.11 8.44 19.19
N ILE A 265 -0.94 8.62 18.57
CA ILE A 265 -0.85 9.11 17.18
C ILE A 265 -1.65 8.19 16.25
N ALA A 266 -1.51 6.87 16.42
CA ALA A 266 -2.20 5.86 15.60
C ALA A 266 -3.72 5.94 15.70
N MET A 267 -4.19 6.29 16.90
CA MET A 267 -5.60 6.45 17.22
C MET A 267 -6.14 7.85 16.86
N GLU A 268 -5.31 8.70 16.25
CA GLU A 268 -5.65 10.08 15.87
C GLU A 268 -6.09 10.94 17.06
N GLU A 269 -5.50 10.70 18.24
CA GLU A 269 -5.75 11.54 19.43
C GLU A 269 -5.27 12.99 19.21
N GLU A 270 -5.79 13.90 20.03
CA GLU A 270 -5.54 15.33 19.89
C GLU A 270 -4.02 15.64 20.00
N PRO A 271 -3.43 16.32 19.00
CA PRO A 271 -1.98 16.57 18.95
C PRO A 271 -1.42 17.29 20.17
N GLU A 272 -2.23 18.15 20.81
CA GLU A 272 -1.82 18.91 22.00
C GLU A 272 -1.50 17.97 23.18
N GLU A 273 -2.29 16.92 23.40
CA GLU A 273 -2.09 15.95 24.48
C GLU A 273 -0.84 15.10 24.25
N ILE A 274 -0.64 14.65 23.01
CA ILE A 274 0.55 13.89 22.60
C ILE A 274 1.81 14.75 22.76
N GLN A 275 1.75 16.02 22.35
CA GLN A 275 2.86 16.96 22.50
C GLN A 275 3.19 17.24 23.96
N GLU A 276 2.19 17.38 24.83
CA GLU A 276 2.40 17.53 26.28
C GLU A 276 3.14 16.33 26.85
N GLN A 277 2.67 15.12 26.55
CA GLN A 277 3.31 13.87 26.99
C GLN A 277 4.76 13.72 26.50
N LEU A 278 5.02 14.04 25.23
CA LEU A 278 6.39 14.00 24.68
C LEU A 278 7.30 15.04 25.34
N ASN A 279 6.80 16.24 25.63
CA ASN A 279 7.56 17.26 26.33
C ASN A 279 7.86 16.85 27.79
N GLU A 280 6.90 16.21 28.47
CA GLU A 280 7.13 15.65 29.80
C GLU A 280 8.25 14.62 29.76
N LEU A 281 8.20 13.66 28.83
CA LEU A 281 9.25 12.66 28.62
C LEU A 281 10.62 13.32 28.38
N ILE A 282 10.70 14.31 27.49
CA ILE A 282 11.94 15.03 27.17
C ILE A 282 12.52 15.76 28.39
N SER A 283 11.65 16.31 29.25
CA SER A 283 12.03 17.10 30.42
C SER A 283 12.47 16.27 31.62
N THR A 284 11.85 15.10 31.81
CA THR A 284 12.08 14.20 32.95
C THR A 284 13.23 13.22 32.70
N THR A 285 13.54 12.96 31.43
CA THR A 285 14.54 11.97 31.03
C THR A 285 15.95 12.59 30.91
N SER A 286 16.91 12.01 31.63
CA SER A 286 18.35 12.29 31.41
C SER A 286 18.81 11.66 30.09
N ASP A 287 19.75 12.30 29.37
CA ASP A 287 20.32 11.88 28.07
C ASP A 287 20.11 10.40 27.70
N SER A 288 18.94 10.11 27.10
CA SER A 288 18.50 8.76 26.75
C SER A 288 18.19 8.68 25.27
N PHE A 289 18.24 7.45 24.75
CA PHE A 289 17.83 7.15 23.39
C PHE A 289 16.40 7.63 23.09
N TYR A 290 15.46 7.41 24.03
CA TYR A 290 14.05 7.78 23.88
C TYR A 290 13.81 9.27 23.93
N LYS A 291 14.63 10.03 24.67
CA LYS A 291 14.59 11.50 24.62
C LYS A 291 14.84 12.02 23.21
N SER A 292 15.92 11.57 22.57
CA SER A 292 16.23 11.99 21.19
C SER A 292 15.13 11.59 20.22
N LYS A 293 14.50 10.43 20.43
CA LYS A 293 13.36 9.98 19.61
C LYS A 293 12.10 10.81 19.83
N ALA A 294 11.81 11.19 21.06
CA ALA A 294 10.71 12.08 21.38
C ALA A 294 10.90 13.46 20.74
N GLU A 295 12.12 14.02 20.76
CA GLU A 295 12.45 15.28 20.07
C GLU A 295 12.27 15.17 18.55
N GLU A 296 12.73 14.07 17.94
CA GLU A 296 12.53 13.78 16.52
C GLU A 296 11.04 13.69 16.16
N LEU A 297 10.26 12.99 16.99
CA LEU A 297 8.83 12.80 16.80
C LEU A 297 8.07 14.12 16.94
N LEU A 298 8.36 14.92 17.98
CA LEU A 298 7.78 16.24 18.18
C LEU A 298 8.01 17.14 16.94
N SER A 299 9.23 17.13 16.40
CA SER A 299 9.54 17.88 15.18
C SER A 299 8.76 17.38 13.96
N LYS A 300 8.44 16.09 13.87
CA LYS A 300 7.60 15.54 12.78
C LYS A 300 6.15 15.95 12.92
N LEU A 301 5.58 15.87 14.13
CA LEU A 301 4.22 16.30 14.44
C LEU A 301 4.02 17.79 14.14
N ASP A 302 5.06 18.61 14.40
CA ASP A 302 4.99 20.04 14.10
C ASP A 302 5.17 20.41 12.63
N SER A 303 5.58 19.44 11.80
CA SER A 303 5.85 19.68 10.39
C SER A 303 4.60 20.05 9.61
N PHE A 304 4.78 20.88 8.58
CA PHE A 304 3.70 21.25 7.65
C PHE A 304 3.03 20.03 7.02
N TRP A 305 3.79 18.98 6.74
CA TRP A 305 3.28 17.79 6.06
C TRP A 305 2.39 16.94 6.96
N PHE A 306 2.75 16.77 8.23
CA PHE A 306 1.89 16.08 9.19
C PHE A 306 0.56 16.82 9.37
N LYS A 307 0.60 18.15 9.52
CA LYS A 307 -0.60 19.00 9.67
C LYS A 307 -1.49 19.07 8.41
N LEU A 308 -0.96 18.68 7.24
CA LEU A 308 -1.70 18.69 5.97
C LEU A 308 -2.39 17.35 5.68
N GLY A 309 -1.83 16.25 6.20
CA GLY A 309 -2.39 14.89 6.07
C GLY A 309 -3.69 14.79 6.82
#